data_AF-A0A9D4RLH6-F1
#
_entry.id   AF-A0A9D4RLH6-F1
#
_cell.length_a   1.000
_cell.length_b   1.000
_cell.length_c   1.000
_cell.angle_alpha   90.00
_cell.angle_beta   90.00
_cell.angle_gamma   90.00
#
_symmetry.space_group_name_H-M   'P 1'
#
loop_
_entity.id
_entity.type
_entity.pdbx_description
1 polymer ?
#
loop_
_entity_poly.entity_id
_entity_poly.type
_entity_poly.pdbx_seq_one_letter_code
_entity_poly.pdbx_strand_id
1 'polypeptide(L)'
;MFSFHYSYLFWTDTGAYSKIEVSDLFGQNRHVIVDTDIQHPRGITIDFKDDTLFWVDSKKDTVECAGFNGNNRRVVAHQAGTIFFGIAVYDVRANCCCFDLFNNSWPWSLSM
;
A
#
# COMPACT_ATOMS: atom_id res chain seq x y z
N MET A 1 5.41 -19.24 -25.65
CA MET A 1 5.48 -17.78 -25.48
C MET A 1 5.87 -17.54 -24.03
N PHE A 2 7.07 -17.03 -23.76
CA PHE A 2 7.67 -17.02 -22.42
C PHE A 2 6.89 -16.07 -21.51
N SER A 3 6.37 -16.59 -20.39
CA SER A 3 5.81 -15.81 -19.31
C SER A 3 6.94 -15.05 -18.61
N PHE A 4 7.05 -13.75 -18.86
CA PHE A 4 7.89 -12.87 -18.03
C PHE A 4 7.22 -12.79 -16.66
N HIS A 5 7.74 -13.55 -15.70
CA HIS A 5 7.35 -13.39 -14.31
C HIS A 5 7.96 -12.07 -13.84
N TYR A 6 7.13 -11.05 -13.62
CA TYR A 6 7.53 -9.81 -12.97
C TYR A 6 7.89 -10.12 -11.51
N SER A 7 9.18 -10.37 -11.29
CA SER A 7 9.74 -10.74 -9.99
C SER A 7 10.15 -9.49 -9.22
N TYR A 8 9.18 -8.75 -8.68
CA TYR A 8 9.43 -7.55 -7.86
C TYR A 8 9.21 -7.83 -6.36
N LEU A 9 10.02 -7.16 -5.54
CA LEU A 9 9.81 -7.03 -4.11
C LEU A 9 9.55 -5.55 -3.80
N PHE A 10 8.40 -5.25 -3.20
CA PHE A 10 8.06 -3.92 -2.70
C PHE A 10 8.10 -3.92 -1.17
N TRP A 11 8.62 -2.86 -0.57
CA TRP A 11 8.61 -2.72 0.89
C TRP A 11 8.48 -1.27 1.32
N THR A 12 8.02 -1.11 2.56
CA THR A 12 7.99 0.16 3.28
C THR A 12 9.20 0.24 4.21
N ASP A 13 9.89 1.37 4.22
CA ASP A 13 10.95 1.69 5.17
C ASP A 13 10.46 2.85 6.05
N THR A 14 10.39 2.62 7.36
CA THR A 14 10.03 3.64 8.38
C THR A 14 11.27 4.04 9.21
N GLY A 15 12.43 4.13 8.55
CA GLY A 15 13.65 4.65 9.14
C GLY A 15 13.64 6.17 9.32
N ALA A 16 14.82 6.78 9.40
CA ALA A 16 14.95 8.24 9.52
C ALA A 16 14.33 9.02 8.33
N TYR A 17 14.29 8.38 7.17
CA TYR A 17 13.62 8.88 5.98
C TYR A 17 12.66 7.81 5.48
N SER A 18 11.38 8.02 5.75
CA SER A 18 10.33 7.11 5.35
C SER A 18 10.21 7.06 3.84
N LYS A 19 10.09 5.85 3.30
CA LYS A 19 10.02 5.63 1.85
C LYS A 19 9.38 4.30 1.50
N ILE A 20 8.97 4.20 0.25
CA ILE A 20 8.58 2.95 -0.39
C ILE A 20 9.57 2.68 -1.51
N GLU A 21 10.07 1.45 -1.55
CA GLU A 21 11.11 1.03 -2.47
C GLU A 21 10.70 -0.27 -3.16
N VAL A 22 11.36 -0.51 -4.29
CA VAL A 22 11.23 -1.74 -5.06
C VAL A 22 12.60 -2.23 -5.48
N SER A 23 12.74 -3.55 -5.57
CA SER A 23 13.84 -4.23 -6.25
C SER A 23 13.28 -5.42 -7.02
N ASP A 24 14.10 -6.06 -7.85
CA ASP A 24 13.78 -7.43 -8.24
C ASP A 24 13.99 -8.41 -7.07
N LEU A 25 13.53 -9.66 -7.22
CA LEU A 25 13.68 -10.71 -6.19
C LEU A 25 15.15 -11.12 -5.94
N PHE A 26 16.09 -10.71 -6.80
CA PHE A 26 17.52 -10.90 -6.56
C PHE A 26 18.13 -9.70 -5.80
N GLY A 27 17.33 -8.71 -5.44
CA GLY A 27 17.78 -7.49 -4.77
C GLY A 27 18.46 -6.47 -5.68
N GLN A 28 18.45 -6.70 -6.99
CA GLN A 28 19.04 -5.81 -7.99
C GLN A 28 18.00 -4.75 -8.41
N ASN A 29 18.48 -3.72 -9.13
CA ASN A 29 17.64 -2.63 -9.66
C ASN A 29 16.81 -1.91 -8.59
N ARG A 30 17.32 -1.84 -7.36
CA ARG A 30 16.67 -1.16 -6.25
C ARG A 30 16.51 0.33 -6.54
N HIS A 31 15.30 0.86 -6.37
CA HIS A 31 15.04 2.28 -6.45
C HIS A 31 13.85 2.68 -5.57
N VAL A 32 13.76 3.99 -5.32
CA VAL A 32 12.71 4.62 -4.53
C VAL A 32 11.51 4.94 -5.41
N ILE A 33 10.32 4.59 -4.94
CA ILE A 33 9.04 4.92 -5.58
C ILE A 33 8.42 6.16 -4.93
N VAL A 34 8.45 6.22 -3.60
CA VAL A 34 7.87 7.31 -2.81
C VAL A 34 8.82 7.69 -1.68
N ASP A 35 9.20 8.96 -1.59
CA ASP A 35 10.03 9.55 -0.51
C ASP A 35 9.54 10.92 -0.04
N THR A 36 8.43 11.40 -0.60
CA THR A 36 7.82 12.70 -0.28
C THR A 36 6.49 12.48 0.39
N ASP A 37 6.09 13.37 1.31
CA ASP A 37 4.80 13.32 2.01
C ASP A 37 4.42 11.91 2.51
N ILE A 38 5.39 11.21 3.10
CA ILE A 38 5.24 9.87 3.65
C ILE A 38 5.88 9.88 5.04
N GLN A 39 5.17 9.35 6.03
CA GLN A 39 5.51 9.52 7.43
C GLN A 39 5.71 8.17 8.09
N HIS A 40 4.67 7.36 8.29
CA HIS A 40 4.80 6.04 8.91
C HIS A 40 4.09 4.96 8.08
N PRO A 41 4.67 4.54 6.94
CA PRO A 41 4.09 3.50 6.10
C PRO A 41 4.24 2.13 6.77
N ARG A 42 3.11 1.50 7.15
CA ARG A 42 3.12 0.24 7.93
C ARG A 42 2.81 -1.00 7.13
N GLY A 43 1.83 -0.90 6.24
CA GLY A 43 1.34 -1.99 5.42
C GLY A 43 1.39 -1.61 3.96
N ILE A 44 1.75 -2.56 3.11
CA ILE A 44 1.80 -2.41 1.66
C ILE A 44 1.19 -3.64 0.99
N THR A 45 0.51 -3.42 -0.12
CA THR A 45 -0.01 -4.46 -0.99
C THR A 45 -0.05 -3.93 -2.42
N ILE A 46 -0.29 -4.81 -3.39
CA ILE A 46 -0.27 -4.46 -4.81
C ILE A 46 -1.47 -5.08 -5.52
N ASP A 47 -1.99 -4.36 -6.50
CA ASP A 47 -2.83 -4.91 -7.56
C ASP A 47 -1.94 -5.14 -8.79
N PHE A 48 -1.69 -6.41 -9.11
CA PHE A 48 -0.86 -6.80 -10.24
C PHE A 48 -1.50 -6.57 -11.59
N LYS A 49 -2.83 -6.41 -11.68
CA LYS A 49 -3.50 -6.19 -12.98
C LYS A 49 -3.38 -4.75 -13.43
N ASP A 50 -3.46 -3.83 -12.47
CA ASP A 50 -3.46 -2.39 -12.69
C ASP A 50 -2.11 -1.73 -12.37
N ASP A 51 -1.05 -2.52 -12.16
CA ASP A 51 0.31 -2.06 -11.79
C ASP A 51 0.30 -1.00 -10.67
N THR A 52 -0.56 -1.20 -9.68
CA THR A 52 -0.83 -0.21 -8.62
C THR A 52 -0.39 -0.75 -7.27
N LEU A 53 0.40 0.04 -6.53
CA LEU A 53 0.70 -0.21 -5.13
C LEU A 53 -0.27 0.56 -4.23
N PHE A 54 -0.63 -0.05 -3.11
CA PHE A 54 -1.41 0.54 -2.04
C PHE A 54 -0.64 0.43 -0.74
N TRP A 55 -0.66 1.48 0.07
CA TRP A 55 -0.08 1.46 1.40
C TRP A 55 -0.93 2.21 2.40
N VAL A 56 -0.68 1.93 3.67
CA VAL A 56 -1.27 2.66 4.78
C VAL A 56 -0.22 3.46 5.50
N ASP A 57 -0.52 4.73 5.78
CA ASP A 57 0.32 5.61 6.59
C ASP A 57 -0.37 5.89 7.93
N SER A 58 0.18 5.28 8.97
CA SER A 58 -0.37 5.34 10.33
C SER A 58 -0.19 6.68 11.04
N LYS A 59 0.59 7.61 10.47
CA LYS A 59 0.75 8.97 11.01
C LYS A 59 -0.12 9.97 10.29
N LYS A 60 -0.43 9.70 9.02
CA LYS A 60 -1.34 10.50 8.20
C LYS A 60 -2.79 10.03 8.28
N ASP A 61 -3.05 8.89 8.91
CA ASP A 61 -4.36 8.24 8.97
C ASP A 61 -4.95 8.01 7.57
N THR A 62 -4.09 7.64 6.60
CA THR A 62 -4.46 7.47 5.19
C THR A 62 -4.22 6.05 4.67
N VAL A 63 -5.03 5.69 3.68
CA VAL A 63 -4.71 4.70 2.67
C VAL A 63 -4.40 5.46 1.37
N GLU A 64 -3.26 5.18 0.76
CA GLU A 64 -2.79 5.82 -0.45
C GLU A 64 -2.45 4.78 -1.52
N CYS A 65 -2.41 5.22 -2.78
CA CYS A 65 -1.97 4.40 -3.89
C CYS A 65 -1.15 5.18 -4.91
N ALA A 66 -0.34 4.47 -5.69
CA ALA A 66 0.42 4.99 -6.84
C ALA A 66 0.70 3.84 -7.82
N GLY A 67 1.06 4.15 -9.07
CA GLY A 67 1.62 3.14 -9.98
C GLY A 67 2.99 2.66 -9.51
N PHE A 68 3.47 1.51 -9.97
CA PHE A 68 4.78 0.95 -9.57
C PHE A 68 5.98 1.86 -9.84
N ASN A 69 5.83 2.88 -10.69
CA ASN A 69 6.83 3.92 -10.97
C ASN A 69 6.61 5.23 -10.16
N GLY A 70 5.67 5.24 -9.22
CA GLY A 70 5.33 6.40 -8.39
C GLY A 70 4.34 7.38 -9.02
N ASN A 71 3.87 7.15 -10.25
CA ASN A 71 2.90 8.02 -10.90
C ASN A 71 1.49 7.89 -10.31
N ASN A 72 0.60 8.83 -10.67
CA ASN A 72 -0.83 8.79 -10.32
C ASN A 72 -1.10 8.61 -8.82
N ARG A 73 -0.20 9.14 -7.98
CA ARG A 73 -0.30 9.06 -6.53
C ARG A 73 -1.55 9.79 -6.04
N ARG A 74 -2.35 9.14 -5.20
CA ARG A 74 -3.56 9.72 -4.59
C ARG A 74 -3.90 9.05 -3.25
N VAL A 75 -4.62 9.78 -2.41
CA VAL A 75 -5.28 9.24 -1.21
C VAL A 75 -6.56 8.55 -1.63
N VAL A 76 -6.75 7.29 -1.22
CA VAL A 76 -7.96 6.51 -1.52
C VAL A 76 -8.91 6.45 -0.33
N ALA A 77 -8.39 6.55 0.89
CA ALA A 77 -9.19 6.70 2.10
C ALA A 77 -8.42 7.51 3.15
N HIS A 78 -9.15 8.21 4.00
CA HIS A 78 -8.61 8.94 5.13
C HIS A 78 -9.59 8.83 6.30
N GLN A 79 -9.11 8.40 7.46
CA GLN A 79 -9.93 8.21 8.64
C GLN A 79 -9.21 8.73 9.88
N ALA A 80 -9.38 10.02 10.14
CA ALA A 80 -8.72 10.71 11.24
C ALA A 80 -8.88 9.98 12.59
N GLY A 81 -7.77 9.82 13.32
CA GLY A 81 -7.72 9.11 14.60
C GLY A 81 -7.62 7.60 14.48
N THR A 82 -7.41 7.05 13.27
CA THR A 82 -7.27 5.61 13.03
C THR A 82 -5.82 5.23 12.78
N ILE A 83 -5.37 4.15 13.42
CA ILE A 83 -4.03 3.62 13.19
C ILE A 83 -4.15 2.36 12.33
N PHE A 84 -3.87 2.51 11.05
CA PHE A 84 -3.80 1.39 10.12
C PHE A 84 -2.50 0.58 10.33
N PHE A 85 -2.61 -0.75 10.31
CA PHE A 85 -1.44 -1.65 10.44
C PHE A 85 -1.20 -2.47 9.17
N GLY A 86 -2.25 -3.10 8.66
CA GLY A 86 -2.18 -3.99 7.51
C GLY A 86 -3.23 -3.63 6.45
N ILE A 87 -2.93 -3.97 5.21
CA ILE A 87 -3.82 -3.78 4.07
C ILE A 87 -3.74 -5.00 3.16
N ALA A 88 -4.89 -5.41 2.63
CA ALA A 88 -4.97 -6.43 1.60
C ALA A 88 -5.92 -5.92 0.50
N VAL A 89 -5.53 -6.13 -0.74
CA VAL A 89 -6.42 -5.93 -1.89
C VAL A 89 -6.96 -7.30 -2.28
N TYR A 90 -8.28 -7.40 -2.41
CA TYR A 90 -8.92 -8.60 -2.91
C TYR A 90 -9.74 -8.27 -4.14
N ASP A 91 -9.52 -9.05 -5.19
CA ASP A 91 -10.13 -8.83 -6.48
C ASP A 91 -11.54 -9.45 -6.54
N VAL A 92 -12.56 -8.60 -6.47
CA VAL A 92 -13.87 -8.81 -7.12
C VAL A 92 -14.08 -7.80 -8.26
N ARG A 93 -12.98 -7.14 -8.67
CA ARG A 93 -12.72 -5.92 -9.49
C ARG A 93 -12.35 -4.66 -8.69
N ALA A 94 -11.29 -4.75 -7.88
CA ALA A 94 -10.55 -3.68 -7.17
C ALA A 94 -11.21 -2.99 -5.94
N ASN A 95 -11.57 -3.77 -4.91
CA ASN A 95 -11.86 -3.24 -3.57
C ASN A 95 -10.67 -3.50 -2.62
N CYS A 96 -10.21 -2.46 -1.91
CA CYS A 96 -9.16 -2.56 -0.88
C CYS A 96 -9.81 -2.77 0.50
N CYS A 97 -9.38 -3.79 1.25
CA CYS A 97 -9.78 -3.98 2.64
C CYS A 97 -8.57 -3.71 3.56
N CYS A 98 -8.70 -2.74 4.46
CA CYS A 98 -7.71 -2.51 5.52
C CYS A 98 -8.13 -3.26 6.79
N PHE A 99 -7.15 -3.72 7.59
CA PHE A 99 -7.39 -4.36 8.88
C PHE A 99 -7.01 -3.38 10.00
N ASP A 100 -8.02 -2.88 10.71
CA ASP A 100 -7.89 -2.01 11.88
C ASP A 100 -7.79 -2.81 13.18
N LEU A 101 -7.05 -2.29 14.16
CA LEU A 101 -7.06 -2.81 15.54
C LEU A 101 -7.44 -1.68 16.52
N PHE A 102 -8.61 -1.88 17.16
CA PHE A 102 -9.26 -1.16 18.28
C PHE A 102 -10.13 0.06 17.89
N ASN A 103 -11.42 0.18 18.22
CA ASN A 103 -12.13 -0.18 19.47
C ASN A 103 -13.67 -0.36 19.27
N ASN A 104 -14.20 -1.57 19.53
CA ASN A 104 -15.57 -1.90 20.03
C ASN A 104 -16.83 -1.11 19.57
N SER A 105 -17.13 -1.03 18.28
CA SER A 105 -18.54 -0.89 17.86
C SER A 105 -18.79 -1.43 16.46
N TRP A 106 -18.92 -2.75 16.35
CA TRP A 106 -19.68 -3.36 15.25
C TRP A 106 -21.15 -3.00 15.46
N PRO A 107 -21.82 -2.41 14.46
CA PRO A 107 -22.79 -3.23 13.75
C PRO A 107 -22.96 -2.83 12.26
N TRP A 108 -22.75 -3.80 11.36
CA TRP A 108 -23.24 -3.84 9.96
C TRP A 108 -22.72 -2.82 8.94
N SER A 109 -21.92 -3.29 7.98
CA SER A 109 -22.13 -3.17 6.51
C SER A 109 -20.91 -3.75 5.78
N LEU A 110 -20.84 -5.07 5.59
CA LEU A 110 -21.23 -5.67 4.31
C LEU A 110 -22.39 -4.95 3.61
N SER A 111 -22.05 -4.24 2.55
CA SER A 111 -22.92 -4.02 1.40
C SER A 111 -22.03 -3.99 0.15
N MET A 112 -22.19 -5.04 -0.65
CA MET A 112 -21.86 -5.24 -2.08
C MET A 112 -20.97 -4.20 -2.78
#